data_AF-A0A946VB57-F1
#
_entry.id   AF-A0A946VB57-F1
#
_cell.length_a   1.000
_cell.length_b   1.000
_cell.length_c   1.000
_cell.angle_alpha   90.00
_cell.angle_beta   90.00
_cell.angle_gamma   90.00
#
_symmetry.space_group_name_H-M   'P 1'
#
loop_
_entity.id
_entity.type
_entity.pdbx_description
1 polymer ?
#
loop_
_entity_poly.entity_id
_entity_poly.type
_entity_poly.pdbx_seq_one_letter_code
_entity_poly.pdbx_strand_id
1 'polypeptide(L)'
;ARGIEVGHIFQLGRKYSEAMKATVLDEQGKDIPMEMGCYGIGVSRIVAAAIEQNNDDNGIIWPNAIAPFQVALLPMNMKKSQRVREAVDELYAEMTAAGIDVLLDDREVRPGVMFSDMELIGIPHRVVVGEKNLDKGLVEYKARRDGDNQDIGRDQIIDYLQGKLA
;
A
#
# COMPACT_ATOMS: atom_id res chain seq x y z
N ALA A 1 4.74 -27.16 -4.55
CA ALA A 1 4.63 -25.93 -3.73
C ALA A 1 5.51 -26.08 -2.49
N ARG A 2 6.24 -25.03 -2.10
CA ARG A 2 6.91 -24.95 -0.79
C ARG A 2 6.03 -24.10 0.13
N GLY A 3 5.89 -24.50 1.39
CA GLY A 3 5.13 -23.72 2.37
C GLY A 3 6.02 -22.69 3.06
N ILE A 4 5.43 -21.55 3.44
CA ILE A 4 6.06 -20.54 4.29
C ILE A 4 5.21 -20.32 5.55
N GLU A 5 5.83 -20.39 6.73
CA GLU A 5 5.16 -20.07 7.99
C GLU A 5 5.23 -18.55 8.23
N VAL A 6 4.09 -17.89 8.14
CA VAL A 6 3.95 -16.43 8.39
C VAL A 6 3.56 -16.09 9.82
N GLY A 7 3.07 -17.07 10.58
CA GLY A 7 2.76 -16.91 11.99
C GLY A 7 2.46 -18.24 12.68
N HIS A 8 2.51 -18.22 14.00
CA HIS A 8 2.29 -19.39 14.85
C HIS A 8 1.70 -18.98 16.21
N ILE A 9 0.87 -19.84 16.80
CA ILE A 9 0.29 -19.64 18.14
C ILE A 9 0.84 -20.73 19.06
N PHE A 10 1.33 -20.34 20.23
CA PHE A 10 1.88 -21.24 21.23
C PHE A 10 1.02 -21.22 22.49
N GLN A 11 0.59 -22.41 22.92
CA GLN A 11 0.05 -22.60 24.25
C GLN A 11 1.21 -22.93 25.19
N LEU A 12 1.57 -21.98 26.05
CA LEU A 12 2.73 -22.09 26.93
C LEU A 12 2.39 -22.81 28.24
N GLY A 13 1.11 -22.88 28.57
CA GLY A 13 0.63 -23.43 29.84
C GLY A 13 1.18 -22.60 31.00
N ARG A 14 1.62 -23.28 32.06
CA ARG A 14 2.18 -22.65 33.26
C ARG A 14 3.70 -22.59 33.31
N LYS A 15 4.38 -23.06 32.26
CA LYS A 15 5.85 -23.22 32.24
C LYS A 15 6.60 -21.94 32.62
N TYR A 16 6.17 -20.80 32.08
CA TYR A 16 6.79 -19.50 32.34
C TYR A 16 6.25 -18.84 33.61
N SER A 17 4.94 -18.93 33.86
CA SER A 17 4.33 -18.36 35.06
C SER A 17 4.91 -18.97 36.35
N GLU A 18 5.18 -20.28 36.35
CA GLU A 18 5.80 -20.98 37.49
C GLU A 18 7.25 -20.50 37.71
N ALA A 19 8.05 -20.46 36.65
CA ALA A 19 9.45 -20.02 36.75
C ALA A 19 9.58 -18.55 37.18
N MET A 20 8.65 -17.68 36.74
CA MET A 20 8.65 -16.24 37.04
C MET A 20 7.89 -15.88 38.33
N LYS A 21 7.23 -16.85 38.98
CA LYS A 21 6.29 -16.62 40.09
C LYS A 21 5.15 -15.64 39.74
N ALA A 22 4.72 -15.64 38.48
CA ALA A 22 3.57 -14.86 38.03
C ALA A 22 2.28 -15.60 38.40
N THR A 23 1.66 -15.17 39.49
CA THR A 23 0.50 -15.83 40.10
C THR A 23 -0.67 -14.87 40.27
N VAL A 24 -1.88 -15.43 40.37
CA VAL A 24 -3.13 -14.74 40.69
C VAL A 24 -3.85 -15.52 41.80
N LEU A 25 -4.69 -14.84 42.59
CA LEU A 25 -5.54 -15.51 43.57
C LEU A 25 -6.74 -16.15 42.88
N ASP A 26 -7.02 -17.40 43.22
CA ASP A 26 -8.28 -18.04 42.85
C ASP A 26 -9.44 -17.59 43.77
N GLU A 27 -10.65 -18.12 43.54
CA GLU A 27 -11.85 -17.81 44.32
C GLU A 27 -11.73 -18.15 45.82
N GLN A 28 -10.76 -18.99 46.19
CA GLN A 28 -10.49 -19.41 47.56
C GLN A 28 -9.35 -18.61 48.19
N GLY A 29 -8.79 -17.63 47.47
CA GLY A 29 -7.68 -16.82 47.92
C GLY A 29 -6.33 -17.54 47.88
N LYS A 30 -6.18 -18.58 47.05
CA LYS A 30 -4.93 -19.31 46.87
C LYS A 30 -4.17 -18.81 45.64
N ASP A 31 -2.86 -18.64 45.79
CA ASP A 31 -1.98 -18.33 44.67
C ASP A 31 -1.94 -19.49 43.66
N ILE A 32 -2.35 -19.20 42.42
CA ILE A 32 -2.25 -20.12 41.29
C ILE A 32 -1.42 -19.49 40.16
N PRO A 33 -0.50 -20.24 39.52
CA PRO A 33 0.20 -19.76 38.33
C PRO A 33 -0.77 -19.50 37.18
N MET A 34 -0.56 -18.42 36.44
CA MET A 34 -1.40 -18.05 35.30
C MET A 34 -1.23 -19.03 34.12
N GLU A 35 -2.33 -19.37 33.44
CA GLU A 35 -2.23 -20.01 32.11
C GLU A 35 -1.75 -18.99 31.07
N MET A 36 -0.74 -19.37 30.29
CA MET A 36 -0.12 -18.49 29.31
C MET A 36 -0.23 -19.03 27.89
N GLY A 37 -0.38 -18.11 26.95
CA GLY A 37 -0.24 -18.33 25.52
C GLY A 37 0.43 -17.12 24.87
N CYS A 38 1.08 -17.33 23.74
CA CYS A 38 1.59 -16.23 22.91
C CYS A 38 1.40 -16.56 21.44
N TYR A 39 1.55 -15.55 20.59
CA TYR A 39 1.58 -15.74 19.15
C TYR A 39 2.72 -14.92 18.56
N GLY A 40 3.27 -15.42 17.46
CA GLY A 40 4.30 -14.75 16.68
C GLY A 40 3.82 -14.55 15.26
N ILE A 41 4.04 -13.35 14.72
CA ILE A 41 3.78 -13.04 13.32
C ILE A 41 5.09 -12.54 12.70
N GLY A 42 5.51 -13.19 11.62
CA GLY A 42 6.69 -12.80 10.86
C GLY A 42 6.34 -11.67 9.90
N VAL A 43 6.38 -10.41 10.34
CA VAL A 43 6.03 -9.24 9.50
C VAL A 43 6.79 -9.25 8.17
N SER A 44 8.11 -9.46 8.18
CA SER A 44 8.90 -9.56 6.95
C SER A 44 8.53 -10.76 6.09
N ARG A 45 8.07 -11.86 6.69
CA ARG A 45 7.61 -13.05 5.95
C ARG A 45 6.24 -12.82 5.30
N ILE A 46 5.36 -12.06 5.94
CA ILE A 46 4.09 -11.64 5.33
C ILE A 46 4.36 -10.82 4.08
N VAL A 47 5.28 -9.85 4.15
CA VAL A 47 5.66 -9.04 2.99
C VAL A 47 6.21 -9.93 1.87
N ALA A 48 7.15 -10.82 2.17
CA ALA A 48 7.72 -11.74 1.18
C ALA A 48 6.65 -12.66 0.57
N ALA A 49 5.78 -13.25 1.39
CA ALA A 49 4.70 -14.11 0.93
C ALA A 49 3.67 -13.35 0.08
N ALA A 50 3.34 -12.11 0.44
CA ALA A 50 2.44 -11.27 -0.33
C ALA A 50 2.99 -10.99 -1.73
N ILE A 51 4.29 -10.64 -1.83
CA ILE A 51 4.96 -10.41 -3.12
C ILE A 51 5.04 -11.72 -3.92
N GLU A 52 5.49 -12.83 -3.32
CA GLU A 52 5.63 -14.12 -4.00
C GLU A 52 4.30 -14.62 -4.59
N GLN A 53 3.19 -14.34 -3.90
CA GLN A 53 1.85 -14.73 -4.33
C GLN A 53 1.16 -13.69 -5.24
N ASN A 54 1.66 -12.44 -5.30
CA ASN A 54 1.07 -11.36 -6.07
C ASN A 54 2.17 -10.58 -6.82
N ASN A 55 2.59 -11.12 -7.96
CA ASN A 55 3.52 -10.49 -8.88
C ASN A 55 3.18 -10.89 -10.32
N ASP A 56 3.77 -10.16 -11.27
CA ASP A 56 3.82 -10.51 -12.68
C ASP A 56 5.22 -10.22 -13.25
N ASP A 57 5.39 -10.36 -14.56
CA ASP A 57 6.66 -10.10 -15.24
C ASP A 57 7.17 -8.66 -15.08
N ASN A 58 6.30 -7.71 -14.71
CA ASN A 58 6.63 -6.30 -14.52
C ASN A 58 6.94 -5.96 -13.05
N GLY A 59 6.69 -6.86 -12.09
CA GLY A 59 7.08 -6.69 -10.69
C GLY A 59 5.96 -6.95 -9.69
N ILE A 60 5.96 -6.16 -8.61
CA ILE A 60 5.10 -6.40 -7.43
C ILE A 60 3.64 -6.00 -7.73
N ILE A 61 2.68 -6.74 -7.19
CA ILE A 61 1.26 -6.35 -7.13
C ILE A 61 0.83 -6.34 -5.66
N TRP A 62 0.84 -5.18 -5.02
CA TRP A 62 0.48 -5.08 -3.61
C TRP A 62 -1.02 -5.32 -3.36
N PRO A 63 -1.39 -6.03 -2.28
CA PRO A 63 -2.70 -5.88 -1.67
C PRO A 63 -2.86 -4.47 -1.10
N ASN A 64 -4.02 -3.84 -1.29
CA ASN A 64 -4.29 -2.46 -0.86
C ASN A 64 -3.93 -2.20 0.62
N ALA A 65 -4.22 -3.17 1.50
CA ALA A 65 -4.01 -3.03 2.95
C ALA A 65 -2.54 -2.92 3.40
N ILE A 66 -1.59 -3.33 2.55
CA ILE A 66 -0.15 -3.33 2.88
C ILE A 66 0.70 -2.66 1.79
N ALA A 67 0.05 -2.00 0.82
CA ALA A 67 0.76 -1.23 -0.18
C ALA A 67 1.48 -0.05 0.47
N PRO A 68 2.72 0.30 0.05
CA PRO A 68 3.47 1.40 0.65
C PRO A 68 2.82 2.77 0.41
N PHE A 69 2.11 2.88 -0.71
CA PHE A 69 1.26 4.01 -1.08
C PHE A 69 0.03 3.45 -1.80
N GLN A 70 -1.06 4.20 -1.81
CA GLN A 70 -2.28 3.84 -2.52
C GLN A 70 -2.21 4.29 -3.98
N VAL A 71 -1.69 5.49 -4.24
CA VAL A 71 -1.66 6.12 -5.55
C VAL A 71 -0.25 6.60 -5.91
N ALA A 72 0.20 6.31 -7.12
CA ALA A 72 1.36 6.92 -7.74
C ALA A 72 0.90 8.03 -8.69
N LEU A 73 1.28 9.28 -8.42
CA LEU A 73 0.98 10.45 -9.24
C LEU A 73 2.20 10.80 -10.10
N LEU A 74 2.04 10.71 -11.41
CA LEU A 74 3.12 10.79 -12.39
C LEU A 74 2.92 12.01 -13.31
N PRO A 75 3.72 13.08 -13.14
CA PRO A 75 3.64 14.26 -13.97
C PRO A 75 4.47 14.12 -15.25
N MET A 76 3.88 14.37 -16.42
CA MET A 76 4.56 14.39 -17.70
C MET A 76 5.18 15.77 -17.95
N ASN A 77 6.52 15.84 -18.01
CA ASN A 77 7.28 17.06 -18.30
C ASN A 77 7.01 18.23 -17.31
N MET A 78 6.79 17.93 -16.03
CA MET A 78 6.45 18.92 -14.97
C MET A 78 7.34 20.17 -14.95
N LYS A 79 8.64 20.03 -15.22
CA LYS A 79 9.58 21.16 -15.18
C LYS A 79 9.48 22.11 -16.37
N LYS A 80 8.93 21.64 -17.50
CA LYS A 80 8.74 22.44 -18.72
C LYS A 80 7.33 23.02 -18.82
N SER A 81 6.37 22.41 -18.12
CA SER A 81 4.97 22.83 -18.16
C SER A 81 4.53 23.34 -16.79
N GLN A 82 4.37 24.66 -16.68
CA GLN A 82 3.79 25.27 -15.49
C GLN A 82 2.38 24.75 -15.22
N ARG A 83 1.60 24.53 -16.29
CA ARG A 83 0.23 23.99 -16.19
C ARG A 83 0.19 22.58 -15.62
N VAL A 84 1.11 21.69 -16.03
CA VAL A 84 1.21 20.35 -15.43
C VAL A 84 1.63 20.44 -13.97
N ARG A 85 2.59 21.30 -13.63
CA ARG A 85 3.01 21.51 -12.25
C ARG A 85 1.84 21.93 -11.37
N GLU A 86 1.12 22.97 -11.74
CA GLU A 86 -0.04 23.48 -10.99
C GLU A 86 -1.11 22.40 -10.83
N ALA A 87 -1.46 21.68 -11.89
CA ALA A 87 -2.46 20.62 -11.82
C ALA A 87 -2.04 19.44 -10.92
N VAL A 88 -0.76 19.11 -10.90
CA VAL A 88 -0.20 18.01 -10.08
C VAL A 88 -0.15 18.42 -8.62
N ASP A 89 0.29 19.64 -8.31
CA ASP A 89 0.34 20.17 -6.95
C ASP A 89 -1.08 20.26 -6.36
N GLU A 90 -2.05 20.73 -7.14
CA GLU A 90 -3.47 20.75 -6.77
C GLU A 90 -4.01 19.34 -6.52
N LEU A 91 -3.84 18.40 -7.47
CA LEU A 91 -4.31 17.02 -7.32
C LEU A 91 -3.66 16.32 -6.13
N TYR A 92 -2.37 16.53 -5.90
CA TYR A 92 -1.66 15.97 -4.76
C TYR A 92 -2.28 16.47 -3.45
N ALA A 93 -2.49 17.79 -3.32
CA ALA A 93 -3.11 18.38 -2.15
C ALA A 93 -4.55 17.88 -1.93
N GLU A 94 -5.35 17.80 -2.98
CA GLU A 94 -6.73 17.30 -2.92
C GLU A 94 -6.79 15.82 -2.52
N MET A 95 -5.94 14.96 -3.10
CA MET A 95 -5.86 13.54 -2.74
C MET A 95 -5.41 13.34 -1.28
N THR A 96 -4.37 14.06 -0.84
CA THR A 96 -3.91 13.99 0.55
C THR A 96 -4.97 14.52 1.53
N ALA A 97 -5.68 15.59 1.18
CA ALA A 97 -6.80 16.09 1.99
C ALA A 97 -7.96 15.09 2.09
N ALA A 98 -8.15 14.27 1.05
CA ALA A 98 -9.11 13.18 1.02
C ALA A 98 -8.63 11.91 1.77
N GLY A 99 -7.44 11.95 2.41
CA GLY A 99 -6.87 10.85 3.18
C GLY A 99 -6.22 9.75 2.34
N ILE A 100 -5.91 10.04 1.07
CA ILE A 100 -5.27 9.08 0.16
C ILE A 100 -3.75 9.19 0.32
N ASP A 101 -3.07 8.05 0.51
CA ASP A 101 -1.61 7.99 0.54
C ASP A 101 -1.05 8.03 -0.89
N VAL A 102 -0.41 9.15 -1.23
CA VAL A 102 0.09 9.43 -2.59
C VAL A 102 1.61 9.49 -2.63
N LEU A 103 2.21 8.74 -3.55
CA LEU A 103 3.58 8.93 -4.01
C LEU A 103 3.56 9.85 -5.24
N LEU A 104 4.12 11.05 -5.12
CA LEU A 104 4.42 11.91 -6.25
C LEU A 104 5.82 11.57 -6.80
N ASP A 105 5.92 11.19 -8.07
CA ASP A 105 7.21 11.02 -8.75
C ASP A 105 7.59 12.28 -9.53
N ASP A 106 8.25 13.23 -8.86
CA ASP A 106 8.71 14.50 -9.45
C ASP A 106 10.17 14.44 -9.97
N ARG A 107 10.73 13.23 -10.11
CA ARG A 107 12.11 13.01 -10.54
C ARG A 107 12.34 13.43 -12.00
N GLU A 108 13.54 13.93 -12.30
CA GLU A 108 13.97 14.23 -13.67
C GLU A 108 14.43 13.00 -14.44
N VAL A 109 13.51 12.09 -14.70
CA VAL A 109 13.78 10.87 -15.47
C VAL A 109 12.94 10.82 -16.74
N ARG A 110 13.37 9.99 -17.70
CA ARG A 110 12.58 9.76 -18.93
C ARG A 110 11.28 9.05 -18.56
N PRO A 111 10.14 9.36 -19.22
CA PRO A 111 8.86 8.72 -18.91
C PRO A 111 8.93 7.19 -18.87
N GLY A 112 9.62 6.56 -19.82
CA GLY A 112 9.78 5.09 -19.83
C GLY A 112 10.47 4.53 -18.58
N VAL A 113 11.45 5.25 -18.01
CA VAL A 113 12.10 4.84 -16.75
C VAL A 113 11.13 5.03 -15.58
N MET A 114 10.44 6.17 -15.54
CA MET A 114 9.44 6.45 -14.51
C MET A 114 8.34 5.38 -14.47
N PHE A 115 7.79 5.03 -15.62
CA PHE A 115 6.75 4.01 -15.73
C PHE A 115 7.27 2.63 -15.32
N SER A 116 8.47 2.24 -15.76
CA SER A 116 9.07 0.96 -15.40
C SER A 116 9.32 0.86 -13.89
N ASP A 117 9.85 1.91 -13.27
CA ASP A 117 10.07 1.95 -11.82
C ASP A 117 8.72 1.82 -11.07
N MET A 118 7.70 2.56 -11.49
CA MET A 118 6.39 2.52 -10.82
C MET A 118 5.65 1.20 -10.99
N GLU A 119 5.79 0.54 -12.14
CA GLU A 119 5.27 -0.81 -12.36
C GLU A 119 6.00 -1.86 -11.53
N LEU A 120 7.33 -1.71 -11.39
CA LEU A 120 8.15 -2.58 -10.55
C LEU A 120 7.81 -2.44 -9.06
N ILE A 121 7.67 -1.20 -8.59
CA ILE A 121 7.30 -0.91 -7.19
C ILE A 121 5.89 -1.44 -6.88
N GLY A 122 4.97 -1.40 -7.85
CA GLY A 122 3.70 -2.10 -7.74
C GLY A 122 2.57 -1.35 -7.03
N ILE A 123 2.64 -0.02 -6.95
CA ILE A 123 1.61 0.81 -6.29
C ILE A 123 0.24 0.55 -6.95
N PRO A 124 -0.83 0.26 -6.18
CA PRO A 124 -2.10 -0.23 -6.73
C PRO A 124 -2.74 0.66 -7.79
N HIS A 125 -2.65 1.99 -7.64
CA HIS A 125 -3.26 2.94 -8.56
C HIS A 125 -2.21 3.89 -9.12
N ARG A 126 -2.28 4.17 -10.42
CA ARG A 126 -1.41 5.12 -11.10
C ARG A 126 -2.25 6.19 -11.78
N VAL A 127 -1.91 7.44 -11.55
CA VAL A 127 -2.53 8.60 -12.20
C VAL A 127 -1.44 9.39 -12.93
N VAL A 128 -1.63 9.60 -14.23
CA VAL A 128 -0.69 10.31 -15.09
C VAL A 128 -1.31 11.63 -15.51
N VAL A 129 -0.56 12.71 -15.30
CA VAL A 129 -0.97 14.07 -15.66
C VAL A 129 -0.08 14.59 -16.78
N GLY A 130 -0.67 14.93 -17.91
CA GLY A 130 0.06 15.50 -19.05
C GLY A 130 -0.78 16.49 -19.83
N GLU A 131 -0.13 17.40 -20.56
CA GLU A 131 -0.80 18.54 -21.22
C GLU A 131 -1.96 18.13 -22.12
N LYS A 132 -1.78 17.09 -22.95
CA LYS A 132 -2.82 16.62 -23.89
C LYS A 132 -4.11 16.17 -23.18
N ASN A 133 -3.99 15.59 -21.99
CA ASN A 133 -5.14 15.14 -21.22
C ASN A 133 -5.76 16.32 -20.46
N LEU A 134 -4.92 17.23 -19.94
CA LEU A 134 -5.38 18.47 -19.32
C LEU A 134 -6.16 19.37 -20.29
N ASP A 135 -5.82 19.38 -21.58
CA ASP A 135 -6.59 20.10 -22.62
C ASP A 135 -8.04 19.62 -22.73
N LYS A 136 -8.29 18.37 -22.37
CA LYS A 136 -9.62 17.75 -22.37
C LYS A 136 -10.26 17.72 -20.99
N GLY A 137 -9.59 18.25 -19.96
CA GLY A 137 -10.02 18.13 -18.56
C GLY A 137 -9.90 16.72 -18.00
N LEU A 138 -9.00 15.89 -18.55
CA LEU A 138 -8.84 14.47 -18.20
C LEU A 138 -7.48 14.20 -17.53
N VAL A 139 -7.40 13.09 -16.82
CA VAL A 139 -6.18 12.43 -16.34
C VAL A 139 -6.20 10.97 -16.75
N GLU A 140 -5.04 10.37 -17.00
CA GLU A 140 -4.96 8.94 -17.34
C GLU A 140 -4.81 8.13 -16.04
N TYR A 141 -5.69 7.18 -15.82
CA TYR A 141 -5.69 6.26 -14.70
C TYR A 141 -5.38 4.84 -15.16
N LYS A 142 -4.62 4.10 -14.34
CA LYS A 142 -4.40 2.66 -14.51
C LYS A 142 -4.32 1.97 -13.15
N ALA A 143 -4.98 0.82 -13.02
CA ALA A 143 -4.78 -0.09 -11.90
C ALA A 143 -3.55 -0.98 -12.14
N ARG A 144 -2.76 -1.26 -11.09
CA ARG A 144 -1.60 -2.17 -11.19
C ARG A 144 -2.01 -3.60 -11.50
N ARG A 145 -3.18 -4.03 -11.00
CA ARG A 145 -3.78 -5.32 -11.29
C ARG A 145 -4.73 -5.17 -12.49
N ASP A 146 -4.36 -5.78 -13.61
CA ASP A 146 -5.20 -6.01 -14.81
C ASP A 146 -6.09 -4.84 -15.22
N GLY A 147 -5.51 -3.63 -15.29
CA GLY A 147 -6.21 -2.44 -15.76
C GLY A 147 -5.64 -1.95 -17.09
N ASP A 148 -6.50 -1.82 -18.10
CA ASP A 148 -6.22 -0.95 -19.24
C ASP A 148 -6.19 0.51 -18.79
N ASN A 149 -5.46 1.34 -19.53
CA ASN A 149 -5.47 2.78 -19.33
C ASN A 149 -6.87 3.34 -19.57
N GLN A 150 -7.32 4.19 -18.65
CA GLN A 150 -8.62 4.87 -18.70
C GLN A 150 -8.42 6.37 -18.56
N ASP A 151 -9.02 7.15 -19.45
CA ASP A 151 -9.11 8.59 -19.25
C ASP A 151 -10.30 8.88 -18.31
N ILE A 152 -10.03 9.55 -17.20
CA ILE A 152 -11.02 9.94 -16.19
C ILE A 152 -11.05 11.47 -16.11
N GLY A 153 -12.25 12.04 -15.91
CA GLY A 153 -12.39 13.47 -15.63
C GLY A 153 -11.53 13.87 -14.43
N ARG A 154 -10.77 14.95 -14.56
CA ARG A 154 -9.93 15.45 -13.46
C ARG A 154 -10.76 15.70 -12.20
N ASP A 155 -11.97 16.21 -12.36
CA ASP A 155 -12.94 16.48 -11.30
C ASP A 155 -13.51 15.21 -10.64
N GLN A 156 -13.40 14.05 -11.29
CA GLN A 156 -13.96 12.78 -10.82
C GLN A 156 -12.91 11.82 -10.24
N ILE A 157 -11.62 12.11 -10.43
CA ILE A 157 -10.56 11.14 -10.10
C ILE A 157 -10.49 10.82 -8.60
N ILE A 158 -10.78 11.77 -7.73
CA ILE A 158 -10.71 11.59 -6.28
C ILE A 158 -11.82 10.64 -5.82
N ASP A 159 -13.07 10.92 -6.17
CA ASP A 159 -14.22 10.07 -5.85
C ASP A 159 -14.04 8.66 -6.44
N TYR A 160 -13.51 8.58 -7.67
CA TYR A 160 -13.20 7.31 -8.31
C TYR A 160 -12.19 6.50 -7.48
N LEU A 161 -11.09 7.13 -7.04
CA LEU A 161 -10.06 6.49 -6.22
C LEU A 161 -10.61 6.08 -4.85
N GLN A 162 -11.37 6.93 -4.17
CA GLN A 162 -12.00 6.58 -2.90
C GLN A 162 -12.93 5.37 -3.03
N GLY A 163 -13.69 5.28 -4.12
CA GLY A 163 -14.51 4.10 -4.42
C GLY A 163 -13.71 2.81 -4.69
N LYS A 164 -12.43 2.91 -5.06
CA LYS A 164 -11.53 1.75 -5.24
C LYS A 164 -10.77 1.36 -3.97
N LEU A 165 -10.60 2.31 -3.05
CA LEU A 165 -9.86 2.16 -1.80
C LEU A 165 -10.76 1.73 -0.63
N ALA A 166 -12.07 1.92 -0.74
CA ALA A 166 -13.09 1.49 0.23
C ALA A 166 -13.23 -0.03 0.35
#